data_AF-A0A1W9XC77-F1
#
_entry.id   AF-A0A1W9XC77-F1
#
_cell.length_a   1.000
_cell.length_b   1.000
_cell.length_c   1.000
_cell.angle_alpha   90.00
_cell.angle_beta   90.00
_cell.angle_gamma   90.00
#
_symmetry.space_group_name_H-M   'P 1'
#
loop_
_entity.id
_entity.type
_entity.pdbx_description
1 polymer ?
#
loop_
_entity_poly.entity_id
_entity_poly.type
_entity_poly.pdbx_seq_one_letter_code
_entity_poly.pdbx_strand_id
1 'polypeptide(L)'
;MLTSEGVIVYLIFTAVGDVGDTTALSFTTAQSNESGVNATNGSVRIMDPAFNISGNIVYYGADSDTTPPSVPNVQVSLEETASGDEDPDDLFSTTTDTDENGNYTFADIARGDYVATPAKADDLGGLTGTDASRIARYAAGLFFGFDDYQLIAADVTRNGEITGTDASRVARYIAGEIDCLNDTCEHWVFIPDVPEAGDDLSAISYAPSREYPDLDSDKTGENFIAIRLGDVTKNWTPGGDEGRRREYSGYTGPESDVYAVSGDLLTLPVVLDQSAAIEGLDIRIEFDENILALEDVTLAGGILENENYGLQVNTSADGDVSLTVMARGDVVAGSGEVLLIDFHVVGQTPSTSTVSLTTFDCNEAPASGGFSLNGGSYQSLRLEVNPHI
;
A
#
# COMPACT_ATOMS: atom_id res chain seq x y z
N MET A 1 -14.44 -67.59 20.15
CA MET A 1 -15.39 -66.63 19.54
C MET A 1 -14.71 -65.28 19.52
N LEU A 2 -14.67 -64.61 18.38
CA LEU A 2 -14.24 -63.21 18.30
C LEU A 2 -15.45 -62.35 18.69
N THR A 3 -15.30 -61.57 19.75
CA THR A 3 -16.29 -60.58 20.20
C THR A 3 -15.55 -59.25 20.29
N SER A 4 -15.51 -58.55 19.16
CA SER A 4 -14.88 -57.24 19.04
C SER A 4 -15.67 -56.40 18.03
N GLU A 5 -15.61 -55.09 18.19
CA GLU A 5 -16.13 -54.12 17.23
C GLU A 5 -15.00 -53.70 16.29
N GLY A 6 -15.34 -53.36 15.04
CA GLY A 6 -14.37 -52.87 14.07
C GLY A 6 -14.79 -53.11 12.63
N VAL A 7 -13.92 -52.70 11.71
CA VAL A 7 -14.10 -52.94 10.27
C VAL A 7 -13.98 -54.44 10.01
N ILE A 8 -15.05 -55.05 9.49
CA ILE A 8 -15.09 -56.48 9.18
C ILE A 8 -14.68 -56.79 7.74
N VAL A 9 -14.80 -55.82 6.83
CA VAL A 9 -14.44 -55.94 5.42
C VAL A 9 -14.23 -54.56 4.80
N TYR A 10 -13.27 -54.45 3.88
CA TYR A 10 -13.14 -53.32 2.97
C TYR A 10 -13.65 -53.73 1.59
N LEU A 11 -14.58 -52.96 1.04
CA LEU A 11 -15.05 -53.14 -0.34
C LEU A 11 -14.23 -52.22 -1.24
N ILE A 12 -13.57 -52.79 -2.26
CA ILE A 12 -12.74 -52.04 -3.20
C ILE A 12 -13.41 -52.07 -4.56
N PHE A 13 -13.72 -50.89 -5.09
CA PHE A 13 -14.33 -50.70 -6.40
C PHE A 13 -13.46 -49.81 -7.27
N THR A 14 -13.51 -50.02 -8.58
CA THR A 14 -13.02 -49.04 -9.56
C THR A 14 -14.21 -48.17 -9.97
N ALA A 15 -14.08 -46.85 -9.84
CA ALA A 15 -15.07 -45.92 -10.37
C ALA A 15 -15.02 -45.93 -11.91
N VAL A 16 -16.18 -46.09 -12.56
CA VAL A 16 -16.29 -46.21 -14.03
C VAL A 16 -17.41 -45.35 -14.65
N GLY A 17 -18.21 -44.66 -13.83
CA GLY A 17 -19.23 -43.72 -14.32
C GLY A 17 -18.65 -42.33 -14.58
N ASP A 18 -19.51 -41.43 -15.05
CA ASP A 18 -19.14 -40.04 -15.31
C ASP A 18 -19.15 -39.21 -14.02
N VAL A 19 -18.44 -38.08 -14.00
CA VAL A 19 -18.45 -37.13 -12.88
C VAL A 19 -19.89 -36.71 -12.57
N GLY A 20 -20.24 -36.74 -11.28
CA GLY A 20 -21.59 -36.45 -10.77
C GLY A 20 -22.50 -37.67 -10.65
N ASP A 21 -22.17 -38.80 -11.31
CA ASP A 21 -22.93 -40.03 -11.18
C ASP A 21 -22.96 -40.50 -9.72
N THR A 22 -24.13 -40.94 -9.29
CA THR A 22 -24.33 -41.49 -7.95
C THR A 22 -24.90 -42.90 -8.04
N THR A 23 -24.35 -43.81 -7.25
CA THR A 23 -24.86 -45.17 -7.11
C THR A 23 -25.13 -45.50 -5.65
N ALA A 24 -26.26 -46.14 -5.38
CA ALA A 24 -26.61 -46.58 -4.05
C ALA A 24 -25.90 -47.89 -3.70
N LEU A 25 -25.27 -47.96 -2.53
CA LEU A 25 -24.76 -49.18 -1.94
C LEU A 25 -25.78 -49.68 -0.91
N SER A 26 -26.62 -50.62 -1.32
CA SER A 26 -27.72 -51.11 -0.50
C SER A 26 -27.52 -52.56 -0.05
N PHE A 27 -27.71 -52.80 1.25
CA PHE A 27 -27.72 -54.14 1.81
C PHE A 27 -29.05 -54.80 1.48
N THR A 28 -29.01 -55.87 0.69
CA THR A 28 -30.19 -56.73 0.46
C THR A 28 -30.37 -57.74 1.57
N THR A 29 -29.31 -58.09 2.30
CA THR A 29 -29.33 -58.97 3.48
C THR A 29 -28.13 -58.66 4.37
N ALA A 30 -28.33 -58.63 5.69
CA ALA A 30 -27.26 -58.56 6.67
C ALA A 30 -27.57 -59.54 7.82
N GLN A 31 -26.68 -60.50 8.03
CA GLN A 31 -26.82 -61.52 9.07
C GLN A 31 -25.47 -61.77 9.76
N SER A 32 -25.52 -62.03 11.05
CA SER A 32 -24.39 -62.53 11.86
C SER A 32 -24.86 -63.75 12.63
N ASN A 33 -24.12 -64.86 12.52
CA ASN A 33 -24.47 -66.14 13.16
C ASN A 33 -25.94 -66.55 12.93
N GLU A 34 -26.38 -66.55 11.67
CA GLU A 34 -27.76 -66.92 11.25
C GLU A 34 -28.86 -66.00 11.79
N SER A 35 -28.50 -64.90 12.46
CA SER A 35 -29.43 -63.89 12.98
C SER A 35 -29.34 -62.61 12.17
N GLY A 36 -30.49 -62.00 11.85
CA GLY A 36 -30.52 -60.69 11.19
C GLY A 36 -29.83 -59.63 12.03
N VAL A 37 -29.06 -58.76 11.38
CA VAL A 37 -28.45 -57.58 12.01
C VAL A 37 -28.90 -56.31 11.31
N ASN A 38 -28.85 -55.19 12.02
CA ASN A 38 -29.12 -53.89 11.43
C ASN A 38 -27.95 -53.52 10.49
N ALA A 39 -28.29 -53.09 9.29
CA ALA A 39 -27.35 -52.53 8.33
C ALA A 39 -27.93 -51.23 7.77
N THR A 40 -27.04 -50.26 7.54
CA THR A 40 -27.39 -48.97 6.97
C THR A 40 -26.87 -48.93 5.54
N ASN A 41 -27.73 -48.56 4.59
CA ASN A 41 -27.32 -48.36 3.20
C ASN A 41 -26.42 -47.13 3.08
N GLY A 42 -25.56 -47.11 2.07
CA GLY A 42 -24.74 -45.95 1.69
C GLY A 42 -24.93 -45.57 0.23
N SER A 43 -24.10 -44.65 -0.24
CA SER A 43 -24.01 -44.26 -1.65
C SER A 43 -22.58 -43.86 -1.98
N VAL A 44 -22.20 -44.01 -3.25
CA VAL A 44 -20.95 -43.50 -3.81
C VAL A 44 -21.31 -42.49 -4.89
N ARG A 45 -20.68 -41.32 -4.85
CA ARG A 45 -20.76 -40.31 -5.91
C ARG A 45 -19.38 -40.16 -6.54
N ILE A 46 -19.33 -40.13 -7.86
CA ILE A 46 -18.10 -39.82 -8.61
C ILE A 46 -17.92 -38.31 -8.59
N MET A 47 -16.82 -37.85 -8.01
CA MET A 47 -16.47 -36.43 -7.95
C MET A 47 -15.54 -36.06 -9.11
N ASP A 48 -15.53 -34.79 -9.49
CA ASP A 48 -14.50 -34.26 -10.37
C ASP A 48 -13.15 -34.42 -9.66
N PRO A 49 -12.11 -34.99 -10.30
CA PRO A 49 -10.79 -35.02 -9.71
C PRO A 49 -10.17 -33.63 -9.59
N ALA A 50 -10.68 -32.62 -10.32
CA ALA A 50 -10.08 -31.30 -10.37
C ALA A 50 -11.12 -30.17 -10.35
N PHE A 51 -10.74 -29.02 -9.81
CA PHE A 51 -11.60 -27.87 -9.56
C PHE A 51 -10.90 -26.57 -9.94
N ASN A 52 -11.69 -25.55 -10.24
CA ASN A 52 -11.18 -24.21 -10.52
C ASN A 52 -11.39 -23.31 -9.31
N ILE A 53 -10.40 -22.47 -9.01
CA ILE A 53 -10.50 -21.39 -8.02
C ILE A 53 -10.32 -20.07 -8.77
N SER A 54 -11.29 -19.18 -8.69
CA SER A 54 -11.22 -17.87 -9.33
C SER A 54 -11.79 -16.75 -8.47
N GLY A 55 -11.20 -15.58 -8.62
CA GLY A 55 -11.58 -14.38 -7.88
C GLY A 55 -11.05 -13.12 -8.53
N ASN A 56 -11.33 -12.00 -7.87
CA ASN A 56 -10.94 -10.67 -8.28
C ASN A 56 -10.27 -9.93 -7.12
N ILE A 57 -9.23 -9.15 -7.41
CA ILE A 57 -8.52 -8.32 -6.44
C ILE A 57 -8.73 -6.85 -6.78
N VAL A 58 -9.30 -6.11 -5.82
CA VAL A 58 -9.57 -4.68 -5.94
C VAL A 58 -8.93 -3.89 -4.82
N TYR A 59 -8.60 -2.63 -5.11
CA TYR A 59 -8.08 -1.70 -4.14
C TYR A 59 -9.20 -1.22 -3.21
N TYR A 60 -8.92 -1.12 -1.91
CA TYR A 60 -9.91 -0.69 -0.92
C TYR A 60 -10.38 0.77 -1.10
N GLY A 61 -9.61 1.57 -1.85
CA GLY A 61 -9.93 2.95 -2.16
C GLY A 61 -10.92 3.10 -3.29
N ALA A 62 -12.20 2.96 -2.96
CA ALA A 62 -13.28 3.64 -3.67
C ALA A 62 -14.10 4.44 -2.66
N ASP A 63 -14.48 5.65 -3.06
CA ASP A 63 -15.61 6.31 -2.42
C ASP A 63 -16.86 5.47 -2.66
N SER A 64 -17.88 5.61 -1.80
CA SER A 64 -19.12 4.80 -1.83
C SER A 64 -19.89 4.83 -3.16
N ASP A 65 -19.48 5.65 -4.13
CA ASP A 65 -20.14 5.90 -5.42
C ASP A 65 -19.25 5.55 -6.63
N THR A 66 -18.04 5.00 -6.43
CA THR A 66 -17.15 4.56 -7.51
C THR A 66 -16.86 3.06 -7.41
N THR A 67 -16.60 2.44 -8.55
CA THR A 67 -16.09 1.06 -8.57
C THR A 67 -14.66 1.06 -8.05
N PRO A 68 -14.31 0.22 -7.05
CA PRO A 68 -12.95 -0.02 -6.61
C PRO A 68 -11.99 -0.24 -7.80
N PRO A 69 -10.82 0.43 -7.84
CA PRO A 69 -9.82 0.16 -8.85
C PRO A 69 -9.39 -1.30 -8.81
N SER A 70 -9.33 -1.96 -9.96
CA SER A 70 -8.71 -3.28 -10.10
C SER A 70 -7.21 -3.20 -9.80
N VAL A 71 -6.64 -4.24 -9.18
CA VAL A 71 -5.20 -4.32 -8.92
C VAL A 71 -4.54 -5.39 -9.80
N PRO A 72 -3.83 -5.00 -10.87
CA PRO A 72 -3.14 -5.94 -11.75
C PRO A 72 -1.81 -6.41 -11.14
N ASN A 73 -1.24 -7.47 -11.73
CA ASN A 73 0.08 -8.00 -11.39
C ASN A 73 0.24 -8.38 -9.91
N VAL A 74 -0.84 -8.80 -9.25
CA VAL A 74 -0.77 -9.43 -7.93
C VAL A 74 -0.49 -10.90 -8.15
N GLN A 75 0.63 -11.38 -7.63
CA GLN A 75 0.93 -12.81 -7.64
C GLN A 75 0.13 -13.50 -6.56
N VAL A 76 -0.78 -14.38 -6.94
CA VAL A 76 -1.50 -15.25 -6.02
C VAL A 76 -0.81 -16.62 -6.04
N SER A 77 -0.31 -17.03 -4.89
CA SER A 77 0.18 -18.41 -4.66
C SER A 77 -0.96 -19.28 -4.15
N LEU A 78 -0.98 -20.55 -4.54
CA LEU A 78 -1.87 -21.58 -4.00
C LEU A 78 -0.99 -22.75 -3.56
N GLU A 79 -0.97 -23.01 -2.25
CA GLU A 79 -0.12 -24.02 -1.63
C GLU A 79 -0.98 -25.08 -0.94
N GLU A 80 -0.66 -26.34 -1.16
CA GLU A 80 -1.28 -27.46 -0.46
C GLU A 80 -0.86 -27.45 1.01
N THR A 81 -1.82 -27.69 1.90
CA THR A 81 -1.56 -27.81 3.33
C THR A 81 -1.20 -29.25 3.65
N ALA A 82 -0.03 -29.48 4.23
CA ALA A 82 0.41 -30.82 4.63
C ALA A 82 -0.62 -31.54 5.50
N SER A 83 -0.89 -32.80 5.16
CA SER A 83 -1.73 -33.69 5.94
C SER A 83 -0.87 -34.72 6.68
N GLY A 84 -0.66 -34.52 7.99
CA GLY A 84 0.12 -35.45 8.81
C GLY A 84 1.64 -35.27 8.69
N ASP A 85 2.36 -36.33 8.33
CA ASP A 85 3.84 -36.38 8.30
C ASP A 85 4.42 -36.23 6.86
N GLU A 86 3.69 -35.59 5.95
CA GLU A 86 4.14 -35.34 4.57
C GLU A 86 5.36 -34.42 4.54
N ASP A 87 6.27 -34.67 3.60
CA ASP A 87 7.45 -33.82 3.38
C ASP A 87 6.99 -32.49 2.75
N PRO A 88 7.29 -31.32 3.35
CA PRO A 88 6.88 -30.02 2.79
C PRO A 88 7.36 -29.78 1.36
N ASP A 89 8.48 -30.40 0.96
CA ASP A 89 9.04 -30.25 -0.39
C ASP A 89 8.25 -31.03 -1.47
N ASP A 90 7.39 -31.97 -1.06
CA ASP A 90 6.55 -32.78 -1.95
C ASP A 90 5.12 -32.20 -2.12
N LEU A 91 4.78 -31.12 -1.39
CA LEU A 91 3.47 -30.48 -1.45
C LEU A 91 3.24 -29.75 -2.77
N PHE A 92 2.00 -29.80 -3.27
CA PHE A 92 1.64 -29.04 -4.45
C PHE A 92 1.71 -27.53 -4.18
N SER A 93 2.32 -26.78 -5.10
CA SER A 93 2.32 -25.32 -5.12
C SER A 93 2.26 -24.80 -6.55
N THR A 94 1.48 -23.74 -6.77
CA THR A 94 1.39 -23.05 -8.05
C THR A 94 1.11 -21.56 -7.85
N THR A 95 1.38 -20.74 -8.87
CA THR A 95 1.15 -19.30 -8.83
C THR A 95 0.41 -18.83 -10.09
N THR A 96 -0.36 -17.75 -9.96
CA THR A 96 -0.98 -17.03 -11.06
C THR A 96 -0.92 -15.53 -10.78
N ASP A 97 -0.92 -14.68 -11.81
CA ASP A 97 -0.92 -13.23 -11.64
C ASP A 97 -2.29 -12.66 -12.03
N THR A 98 -2.74 -11.60 -11.33
CA THR A 98 -3.97 -10.90 -11.72
C THR A 98 -3.82 -10.18 -13.05
N ASP A 99 -4.86 -10.24 -13.89
CA ASP A 99 -4.94 -9.50 -15.15
C ASP A 99 -5.17 -7.99 -14.93
N GLU A 100 -5.26 -7.21 -16.03
CA GLU A 100 -5.55 -5.77 -16.00
C GLU A 100 -6.86 -5.40 -15.28
N ASN A 101 -7.78 -6.36 -15.15
CA ASN A 101 -9.06 -6.18 -14.45
C ASN A 101 -9.03 -6.75 -13.02
N GLY A 102 -7.86 -7.21 -12.53
CA GLY A 102 -7.67 -7.77 -11.20
C GLY A 102 -8.12 -9.23 -11.07
N ASN A 103 -8.46 -9.91 -12.17
CA ASN A 103 -8.94 -11.30 -12.11
C ASN A 103 -7.78 -12.28 -12.03
N TYR A 104 -7.94 -13.33 -11.24
CA TYR A 104 -7.03 -14.47 -11.19
C TYR A 104 -7.80 -15.79 -11.31
N THR A 105 -7.13 -16.84 -11.78
CA THR A 105 -7.72 -18.18 -11.87
C THR A 105 -6.64 -19.25 -11.72
N PHE A 106 -6.92 -20.23 -10.87
CA PHE A 106 -6.27 -21.52 -10.83
C PHE A 106 -7.20 -22.54 -11.48
N ALA A 107 -6.68 -23.29 -12.44
CA ALA A 107 -7.44 -24.32 -13.14
C ALA A 107 -6.90 -25.71 -12.82
N ASP A 108 -7.78 -26.70 -12.90
CA ASP A 108 -7.44 -28.12 -12.76
C ASP A 108 -6.75 -28.47 -11.41
N ILE A 109 -7.21 -27.86 -10.30
CA ILE A 109 -6.67 -28.10 -8.95
C ILE A 109 -7.30 -29.34 -8.34
N ALA A 110 -6.47 -30.29 -7.92
CA ALA A 110 -6.94 -31.53 -7.32
C ALA A 110 -7.75 -31.28 -6.02
N ARG A 111 -8.52 -32.28 -5.59
CA ARG A 111 -9.12 -32.26 -4.26
C ARG A 111 -8.03 -32.27 -3.19
N GLY A 112 -8.09 -31.33 -2.25
CA GLY A 112 -7.12 -31.20 -1.17
C GLY A 112 -7.39 -29.98 -0.29
N ASP A 113 -6.55 -29.80 0.73
CA ASP A 113 -6.55 -28.62 1.57
C ASP A 113 -5.55 -27.61 0.99
N TYR A 114 -5.98 -26.38 0.73
CA TYR A 114 -5.12 -25.35 0.13
C TYR A 114 -5.18 -24.02 0.86
N VAL A 115 -4.13 -23.21 0.72
CA VAL A 115 -4.09 -21.81 1.14
C VAL A 115 -3.72 -20.95 -0.05
N ALA A 116 -4.54 -19.93 -0.34
CA ALA A 116 -4.21 -18.89 -1.31
C ALA A 116 -3.64 -17.66 -0.61
N THR A 117 -2.45 -17.23 -1.03
CA THR A 117 -1.73 -16.07 -0.46
C THR A 117 -1.32 -15.11 -1.58
N PRO A 118 -1.94 -13.92 -1.66
CA PRO A 118 -1.54 -12.88 -2.61
C PRO A 118 -0.30 -12.10 -2.14
N ALA A 119 0.52 -11.66 -3.09
CA ALA A 119 1.68 -10.81 -2.86
C ALA A 119 1.91 -9.84 -4.03
N LYS A 120 2.42 -8.64 -3.74
CA LYS A 120 2.76 -7.62 -4.73
C LYS A 120 3.93 -6.76 -4.24
N ALA A 121 4.86 -6.45 -5.13
CA ALA A 121 6.09 -5.70 -4.82
C ALA A 121 6.27 -4.42 -5.66
N ASP A 122 5.40 -4.19 -6.66
CA ASP A 122 5.37 -3.02 -7.54
C ASP A 122 4.15 -2.11 -7.23
N ASP A 123 3.91 -1.10 -8.07
CA ASP A 123 2.90 -0.06 -7.90
C ASP A 123 2.93 0.62 -6.51
N LEU A 124 4.13 1.00 -6.07
CA LEU A 124 4.39 1.49 -4.72
C LEU A 124 4.07 2.99 -4.50
N GLY A 125 3.48 3.66 -5.50
CA GLY A 125 3.06 5.06 -5.43
C GLY A 125 1.87 5.32 -4.49
N GLY A 126 1.29 6.52 -4.56
CA GLY A 126 0.10 6.93 -3.81
C GLY A 126 0.37 7.69 -2.50
N LEU A 127 1.47 7.38 -1.80
CA LEU A 127 1.73 7.97 -0.48
C LEU A 127 2.15 9.44 -0.53
N THR A 128 1.59 10.26 0.37
CA THR A 128 1.87 11.70 0.49
C THR A 128 2.00 12.18 1.93
N GLY A 129 2.47 13.41 2.14
CA GLY A 129 2.53 14.03 3.47
C GLY A 129 1.16 14.10 4.16
N THR A 130 0.07 14.08 3.41
CA THR A 130 -1.32 14.02 3.89
C THR A 130 -1.61 12.71 4.62
N ASP A 131 -1.13 11.59 4.09
CA ASP A 131 -1.26 10.29 4.72
C ASP A 131 -0.55 10.27 6.07
N ALA A 132 0.73 10.67 6.07
CA ALA A 132 1.54 10.76 7.28
C ALA A 132 0.88 11.66 8.33
N SER A 133 0.31 12.79 7.89
CA SER A 133 -0.41 13.74 8.74
C SER A 133 -1.64 13.12 9.40
N ARG A 134 -2.49 12.41 8.63
CA ARG A 134 -3.68 11.75 9.17
C ARG A 134 -3.31 10.63 10.14
N ILE A 135 -2.29 9.84 9.85
CA ILE A 135 -1.78 8.80 10.76
C ILE A 135 -1.26 9.44 12.06
N ALA A 136 -0.45 10.51 11.97
CA ALA A 136 0.09 11.20 13.15
C ALA A 136 -1.02 11.79 14.02
N ARG A 137 -2.01 12.42 13.40
CA ARG A 137 -3.14 13.04 14.08
C ARG A 137 -4.08 12.00 14.67
N TYR A 138 -4.26 10.84 14.02
CA TYR A 138 -4.98 9.71 14.61
C TYR A 138 -4.27 9.21 15.88
N ALA A 139 -2.96 8.96 15.81
CA ALA A 139 -2.15 8.54 16.95
C ALA A 139 -2.17 9.56 18.10
N ALA A 140 -2.35 10.85 17.80
CA ALA A 140 -2.47 11.93 18.79
C ALA A 140 -3.90 12.13 19.33
N GLY A 141 -4.91 11.40 18.83
CA GLY A 141 -6.31 11.59 19.21
C GLY A 141 -6.93 12.88 18.66
N LEU A 142 -6.43 13.37 17.52
CA LEU A 142 -6.89 14.57 16.81
C LEU A 142 -7.63 14.26 15.51
N PHE A 143 -7.64 12.99 15.09
CA PHE A 143 -8.36 12.48 13.93
C PHE A 143 -8.99 11.13 14.27
N PHE A 144 -10.26 10.92 13.88
CA PHE A 144 -11.04 9.71 14.24
C PHE A 144 -11.78 9.12 13.03
N GLY A 145 -11.42 9.52 11.82
CA GLY A 145 -12.18 9.22 10.60
C GLY A 145 -11.77 7.96 9.84
N PHE A 146 -10.95 7.08 10.42
CA PHE A 146 -10.54 5.84 9.75
C PHE A 146 -11.62 4.76 9.85
N ASP A 147 -11.93 4.14 8.72
CA ASP A 147 -12.61 2.85 8.66
C ASP A 147 -11.65 1.68 8.91
N ASP A 148 -12.18 0.46 8.96
CA ASP A 148 -11.40 -0.75 9.30
C ASP A 148 -10.24 -1.00 8.33
N TYR A 149 -10.38 -0.66 7.04
CA TYR A 149 -9.30 -0.80 6.07
C TYR A 149 -8.23 0.28 6.26
N GLN A 150 -8.63 1.52 6.55
CA GLN A 150 -7.71 2.61 6.84
C GLN A 150 -6.93 2.36 8.14
N LEU A 151 -7.51 1.66 9.12
CA LEU A 151 -6.77 1.22 10.30
C LEU A 151 -5.63 0.27 9.91
N ILE A 152 -5.90 -0.72 9.05
CA ILE A 152 -4.86 -1.61 8.51
C ILE A 152 -3.83 -0.82 7.69
N ALA A 153 -4.26 0.10 6.83
CA ALA A 153 -3.37 0.94 6.05
C ALA A 153 -2.48 1.83 6.94
N ALA A 154 -3.00 2.33 8.05
CA ALA A 154 -2.29 3.21 8.97
C ALA A 154 -1.24 2.48 9.82
N ASP A 155 -1.42 1.19 10.12
CA ASP A 155 -0.43 0.35 10.83
C ASP A 155 0.63 -0.16 9.84
N VAL A 156 1.49 0.74 9.38
CA VAL A 156 2.55 0.41 8.43
C VAL A 156 3.64 -0.45 9.04
N THR A 157 3.81 -0.40 10.38
CA THR A 157 4.74 -1.25 11.11
C THR A 157 4.22 -2.68 11.29
N ARG A 158 2.91 -2.89 11.12
CA ARG A 158 2.19 -4.16 11.24
C ARG A 158 2.32 -4.80 12.61
N ASN A 159 2.31 -3.97 13.65
CA ASN A 159 2.44 -4.43 15.04
C ASN A 159 1.10 -4.46 15.79
N GLY A 160 0.00 -4.08 15.12
CA GLY A 160 -1.35 -4.01 15.68
C GLY A 160 -1.71 -2.64 16.27
N GLU A 161 -0.79 -1.67 16.30
CA GLU A 161 -1.00 -0.35 16.93
C GLU A 161 -0.64 0.79 15.96
N ILE A 162 -1.48 1.83 15.90
CA ILE A 162 -1.18 3.04 15.13
C ILE A 162 -0.51 4.07 16.04
N THR A 163 0.75 4.38 15.76
CA THR A 163 1.56 5.29 16.57
C THR A 163 2.23 6.38 15.72
N GLY A 164 2.94 7.29 16.38
CA GLY A 164 3.81 8.25 15.68
C GLY A 164 4.95 7.59 14.88
N THR A 165 5.28 6.32 15.18
CA THR A 165 6.27 5.55 14.41
C THR A 165 5.76 5.28 13.00
N ASP A 166 4.49 4.92 12.86
CA ASP A 166 3.86 4.64 11.57
C ASP A 166 3.86 5.89 10.70
N ALA A 167 3.40 7.01 11.26
CA ALA A 167 3.43 8.30 10.59
C ALA A 167 4.84 8.73 10.17
N SER A 168 5.83 8.55 11.05
CA SER A 168 7.22 8.89 10.74
C SER A 168 7.80 8.00 9.64
N ARG A 169 7.45 6.71 9.59
CA ARG A 169 7.90 5.82 8.52
C ARG A 169 7.30 6.22 7.18
N VAL A 170 6.00 6.56 7.13
CA VAL A 170 5.36 7.08 5.90
C VAL A 170 6.05 8.36 5.42
N ALA A 171 6.22 9.37 6.29
CA ALA A 171 6.86 10.63 5.92
C ALA A 171 8.29 10.45 5.39
N ARG A 172 9.10 9.61 6.04
CA ARG A 172 10.48 9.31 5.63
C ARG A 172 10.54 8.50 4.34
N TYR A 173 9.58 7.61 4.13
CA TYR A 173 9.47 6.83 2.90
C TYR A 173 9.15 7.71 1.69
N ILE A 174 8.23 8.67 1.85
CA ILE A 174 7.86 9.64 0.81
C ILE A 174 9.03 10.57 0.48
N ALA A 175 9.71 11.09 1.52
CA ALA A 175 10.92 11.90 1.34
C ALA A 175 12.08 11.08 0.72
N GLY A 176 12.01 9.75 0.72
CA GLY A 176 13.04 8.86 0.18
C GLY A 176 14.21 8.61 1.13
N GLU A 177 14.06 8.90 2.42
CA GLU A 177 15.08 8.61 3.44
C GLU A 177 15.14 7.12 3.82
N ILE A 178 14.05 6.39 3.60
CA ILE A 178 13.96 4.94 3.84
C ILE A 178 13.31 4.23 2.67
N ASP A 179 13.67 2.95 2.49
CA ASP A 179 13.19 2.13 1.40
C ASP A 179 11.99 1.24 1.72
N CYS A 180 11.74 1.03 3.00
CA CYS A 180 10.76 0.06 3.48
C CYS A 180 9.93 0.68 4.60
N LEU A 181 8.61 0.45 4.57
CA LEU A 181 7.69 0.89 5.62
C LEU A 181 7.74 -0.03 6.85
N ASN A 182 8.24 -1.25 6.68
CA ASN A 182 8.40 -2.24 7.75
C ASN A 182 9.63 -3.10 7.53
N ASP A 183 9.94 -3.90 8.54
CA ASP A 183 11.16 -4.69 8.62
C ASP A 183 11.16 -5.84 7.59
N THR A 184 9.99 -6.21 7.06
CA THR A 184 9.82 -7.19 5.98
C THR A 184 9.78 -6.56 4.58
N CYS A 185 9.78 -5.22 4.50
CA CYS A 185 9.64 -4.46 3.26
C CYS A 185 8.39 -4.82 2.43
N GLU A 186 7.29 -5.15 3.11
CA GLU A 186 5.99 -5.37 2.49
C GLU A 186 5.21 -4.06 2.46
N HIS A 187 4.68 -3.71 1.29
CA HIS A 187 3.99 -2.44 1.07
C HIS A 187 2.50 -2.61 0.77
N TRP A 188 2.08 -3.85 0.57
CA TRP A 188 0.73 -4.25 0.25
C TRP A 188 0.27 -5.31 1.25
N VAL A 189 -0.99 -5.21 1.63
CA VAL A 189 -1.71 -6.21 2.42
C VAL A 189 -2.93 -6.65 1.62
N PHE A 190 -3.22 -7.94 1.65
CA PHE A 190 -4.37 -8.51 0.98
C PHE A 190 -5.23 -9.23 2.01
N ILE A 191 -6.53 -8.94 2.02
CA ILE A 191 -7.46 -9.60 2.94
C ILE A 191 -8.63 -10.22 2.17
N PRO A 192 -8.99 -11.49 2.47
CA PRO A 192 -10.07 -12.17 1.77
C PRO A 192 -11.45 -11.65 2.18
N ASP A 193 -11.59 -11.22 3.44
CA ASP A 193 -12.83 -10.77 4.04
C ASP A 193 -12.55 -9.50 4.87
N VAL A 194 -13.56 -8.63 5.01
CA VAL A 194 -13.49 -7.45 5.88
C VAL A 194 -13.34 -7.92 7.32
N PRO A 195 -12.43 -7.34 8.14
CA PRO A 195 -12.42 -7.62 9.57
C PRO A 195 -13.83 -7.40 10.15
N GLU A 196 -14.37 -8.36 10.91
CA GLU A 196 -15.63 -8.12 11.61
C GLU A 196 -15.41 -7.07 12.70
N ALA A 197 -16.08 -5.93 12.58
CA ALA A 197 -16.04 -4.89 13.60
C ALA A 197 -16.71 -5.39 14.90
N GLY A 198 -15.90 -5.80 15.87
CA GLY A 198 -16.33 -5.99 17.25
C GLY A 198 -15.75 -7.21 17.96
N ASP A 199 -14.61 -7.03 18.63
CA ASP A 199 -14.51 -7.10 20.09
C ASP A 199 -13.07 -6.71 20.48
N ASP A 200 -12.93 -5.60 21.21
CA ASP A 200 -11.66 -5.02 21.70
C ASP A 200 -10.70 -4.48 20.60
N LEU A 201 -10.79 -3.17 20.33
CA LEU A 201 -9.86 -2.38 19.48
C LEU A 201 -8.47 -2.21 20.14
N SER A 202 -7.96 -3.24 20.83
CA SER A 202 -6.63 -3.20 21.44
C SER A 202 -5.54 -3.66 20.47
N ALA A 203 -5.89 -4.29 19.34
CA ALA A 203 -4.95 -4.61 18.26
C ALA A 203 -5.64 -4.74 16.89
N ILE A 204 -5.04 -4.17 15.84
CA ILE A 204 -5.42 -4.43 14.43
C ILE A 204 -5.02 -5.86 14.07
N SER A 205 -5.97 -6.67 13.61
CA SER A 205 -5.76 -8.08 13.24
C SER A 205 -6.58 -8.46 12.01
N TYR A 206 -5.99 -9.22 11.10
CA TYR A 206 -6.62 -9.67 9.84
C TYR A 206 -5.95 -10.96 9.33
N ALA A 207 -6.67 -11.72 8.51
CA ALA A 207 -6.12 -12.90 7.83
C ALA A 207 -5.54 -12.48 6.45
N PRO A 208 -4.25 -12.72 6.17
CA PRO A 208 -3.64 -12.32 4.90
C PRO A 208 -3.84 -13.33 3.76
N SER A 209 -4.56 -14.42 4.02
CA SER A 209 -4.72 -15.56 3.10
C SER A 209 -6.11 -16.16 3.22
N ARG A 210 -6.50 -16.95 2.22
CA ARG A 210 -7.76 -17.69 2.18
C ARG A 210 -7.50 -19.19 2.22
N GLU A 211 -8.16 -19.88 3.15
CA GLU A 211 -8.07 -21.34 3.27
C GLU A 211 -9.20 -22.03 2.50
N TYR A 212 -8.88 -23.15 1.85
CA TYR A 212 -9.81 -24.04 1.16
C TYR A 212 -9.70 -25.44 1.78
N PRO A 213 -10.40 -25.69 2.90
CA PRO A 213 -10.49 -27.04 3.44
C PRO A 213 -11.31 -27.93 2.50
N ASP A 214 -10.76 -29.09 2.15
CA ASP A 214 -11.36 -30.12 1.33
C ASP A 214 -12.01 -29.57 0.04
N LEU A 215 -11.18 -29.02 -0.87
CA LEU A 215 -11.63 -28.48 -2.15
C LEU A 215 -12.41 -29.54 -2.95
N ASP A 216 -13.74 -29.45 -2.92
CA ASP A 216 -14.65 -30.47 -3.47
C ASP A 216 -15.60 -29.94 -4.56
N SER A 217 -15.42 -28.68 -4.93
CA SER A 217 -16.18 -27.97 -5.96
C SER A 217 -15.36 -26.81 -6.51
N ASP A 218 -15.71 -26.35 -7.71
CA ASP A 218 -15.26 -25.03 -8.18
C ASP A 218 -15.58 -23.95 -7.13
N LYS A 219 -14.64 -23.03 -6.95
CA LYS A 219 -14.73 -21.85 -6.08
C LYS A 219 -14.64 -20.61 -6.96
N THR A 220 -15.65 -19.75 -6.88
CA THR A 220 -15.77 -18.56 -7.72
C THR A 220 -16.14 -17.37 -6.85
N GLY A 221 -15.57 -16.21 -7.13
CA GLY A 221 -15.77 -15.03 -6.29
C GLY A 221 -14.90 -15.06 -5.04
N GLU A 222 -13.78 -15.78 -5.09
CA GLU A 222 -12.78 -15.85 -4.04
C GLU A 222 -11.94 -14.56 -4.05
N ASN A 223 -12.58 -13.43 -3.74
CA ASN A 223 -12.01 -12.12 -3.91
C ASN A 223 -11.03 -11.79 -2.77
N PHE A 224 -10.12 -10.85 -3.04
CA PHE A 224 -9.31 -10.19 -2.03
C PHE A 224 -9.45 -8.67 -2.16
N ILE A 225 -9.33 -7.97 -1.04
CA ILE A 225 -9.15 -6.52 -0.98
C ILE A 225 -7.67 -6.23 -0.79
N ALA A 226 -7.11 -5.42 -1.69
CA ALA A 226 -5.75 -4.92 -1.62
C ALA A 226 -5.71 -3.60 -0.87
N ILE A 227 -4.80 -3.51 0.11
CA ILE A 227 -4.58 -2.34 0.96
C ILE A 227 -3.13 -1.91 0.78
N ARG A 228 -2.93 -0.69 0.30
CA ARG A 228 -1.60 -0.08 0.20
C ARG A 228 -1.24 0.46 1.58
N LEU A 229 -0.24 -0.13 2.23
CA LEU A 229 0.21 0.34 3.53
C LEU A 229 0.69 1.78 3.45
N GLY A 230 0.18 2.60 4.36
CA GLY A 230 0.40 4.03 4.46
C GLY A 230 -0.61 4.87 3.69
N ASP A 231 -1.28 4.37 2.66
CA ASP A 231 -2.28 5.15 1.92
C ASP A 231 -3.56 5.12 2.74
N VAL A 232 -3.86 6.20 3.46
CA VAL A 232 -5.05 6.35 4.29
C VAL A 232 -6.02 7.37 3.69
N THR A 233 -5.66 8.00 2.57
CA THR A 233 -6.51 8.92 1.82
C THR A 233 -7.20 8.28 0.62
N LYS A 234 -6.85 7.02 0.31
CA LYS A 234 -7.45 6.18 -0.72
C LYS A 234 -7.16 6.67 -2.13
N ASN A 235 -6.00 7.27 -2.34
CA ASN A 235 -5.67 7.97 -3.58
C ASN A 235 -4.77 7.18 -4.55
N TRP A 236 -4.37 5.96 -4.18
CA TRP A 236 -3.61 5.09 -5.08
C TRP A 236 -4.36 4.80 -6.38
N THR A 237 -3.61 4.75 -7.48
CA THR A 237 -4.12 4.43 -8.81
C THR A 237 -3.21 3.41 -9.51
N PRO A 238 -3.77 2.40 -10.22
CA PRO A 238 -2.99 1.41 -10.96
C PRO A 238 -2.06 2.05 -11.99
N GLY A 239 -0.80 1.60 -12.07
CA GLY A 239 0.19 2.12 -13.01
C GLY A 239 0.57 3.60 -12.79
N GLY A 240 0.17 4.20 -11.67
CA GLY A 240 0.63 5.53 -11.27
C GLY A 240 2.11 5.45 -10.92
N ASP A 241 2.95 6.17 -11.67
CA ASP A 241 4.42 6.29 -11.61
C ASP A 241 5.15 5.05 -11.07
N GLU A 242 5.93 4.38 -11.94
CA GLU A 242 6.73 3.17 -11.63
C GLU A 242 7.80 3.35 -10.52
N GLY A 243 7.74 4.43 -9.73
CA GLY A 243 8.54 4.66 -8.53
C GLY A 243 7.75 5.39 -7.43
N ARG A 244 8.33 5.42 -6.22
CA ARG A 244 7.79 6.17 -5.05
C ARG A 244 7.59 7.67 -5.30
N ARG A 245 8.07 8.16 -6.44
CA ARG A 245 8.20 9.56 -6.76
C ARG A 245 7.20 9.87 -7.86
N ARG A 246 6.19 10.71 -7.54
CA ARG A 246 5.43 11.37 -8.61
C ARG A 246 6.37 12.26 -9.41
N GLU A 247 6.67 11.89 -10.65
CA GLU A 247 7.40 12.75 -11.58
C GLU A 247 6.39 13.59 -12.35
N TYR A 248 6.07 14.78 -11.83
CA TYR A 248 5.36 15.76 -12.65
C TYR A 248 6.33 16.36 -13.67
N SER A 249 6.37 15.75 -14.85
CA SER A 249 6.87 16.42 -16.06
C SER A 249 5.98 17.62 -16.36
N GLY A 250 6.33 18.80 -15.83
CA GLY A 250 5.77 20.07 -16.27
C GLY A 250 5.18 21.01 -15.22
N TYR A 251 5.85 21.23 -14.08
CA TYR A 251 5.67 22.50 -13.36
C TYR A 251 6.29 23.66 -14.17
N THR A 252 5.64 24.04 -15.28
CA THR A 252 5.98 25.25 -16.04
C THR A 252 5.21 26.42 -15.46
N GLY A 253 5.88 27.23 -14.64
CA GLY A 253 5.29 28.42 -14.04
C GLY A 253 6.07 29.70 -14.37
N PRO A 254 5.69 30.83 -13.76
CA PRO A 254 6.42 32.08 -13.94
C PRO A 254 7.86 31.95 -13.43
N GLU A 255 8.79 32.54 -14.18
CA GLU A 255 10.22 32.60 -13.89
C GLU A 255 10.63 34.01 -13.48
N SER A 256 11.62 34.13 -12.60
CA SER A 256 12.24 35.41 -12.24
C SER A 256 13.76 35.29 -12.15
N ASP A 257 14.45 36.41 -12.36
CA ASP A 257 15.90 36.49 -12.15
C ASP A 257 16.20 36.86 -10.69
N VAL A 258 17.17 36.16 -10.10
CA VAL A 258 17.74 36.48 -8.79
C VAL A 258 19.25 36.66 -8.94
N TYR A 259 19.80 37.65 -8.25
CA TYR A 259 21.22 37.99 -8.33
C TYR A 259 21.88 37.73 -6.99
N ALA A 260 23.02 37.05 -7.00
CA ALA A 260 23.83 36.83 -5.81
C ALA A 260 25.33 36.87 -6.14
N VAL A 261 26.16 36.92 -5.11
CA VAL A 261 27.62 36.81 -5.21
C VAL A 261 28.07 35.48 -4.61
N SER A 262 29.17 34.94 -5.13
CA SER A 262 29.81 33.75 -4.56
C SER A 262 30.10 33.94 -3.07
N GLY A 263 29.65 33.00 -2.24
CA GLY A 263 29.73 33.04 -0.78
C GLY A 263 28.49 33.62 -0.08
N ASP A 264 27.54 34.21 -0.81
CA ASP A 264 26.28 34.68 -0.21
C ASP A 264 25.45 33.50 0.34
N LEU A 265 24.64 33.81 1.34
CA LEU A 265 23.53 32.95 1.79
C LEU A 265 22.25 33.51 1.18
N LEU A 266 21.64 32.75 0.28
CA LEU A 266 20.41 33.07 -0.41
C LEU A 266 19.23 32.40 0.29
N THR A 267 18.38 33.18 0.94
CA THR A 267 17.12 32.71 1.56
C THR A 267 15.96 32.87 0.58
N LEU A 268 15.29 31.77 0.25
CA LEU A 268 14.13 31.70 -0.63
C LEU A 268 12.90 31.22 0.16
N PRO A 269 11.96 32.11 0.52
CA PRO A 269 10.69 31.68 1.09
C PRO A 269 9.86 30.94 0.03
N VAL A 270 9.17 29.88 0.42
CA VAL A 270 8.17 29.19 -0.40
C VAL A 270 6.78 29.60 0.12
N VAL A 271 5.94 30.12 -0.77
CA VAL A 271 4.61 30.66 -0.46
C VAL A 271 3.52 29.76 -1.05
N LEU A 272 2.47 29.55 -0.27
CA LEU A 272 1.19 29.02 -0.73
C LEU A 272 0.25 30.21 -0.98
N ASP A 273 -0.14 30.46 -2.23
CA ASP A 273 -0.95 31.64 -2.60
C ASP A 273 -2.45 31.42 -2.33
N GLN A 274 -2.88 30.17 -2.42
CA GLN A 274 -4.25 29.76 -2.19
C GLN A 274 -4.49 29.45 -0.71
N SER A 275 -5.63 29.88 -0.17
CA SER A 275 -6.01 29.48 1.18
C SER A 275 -6.49 28.03 1.16
N ALA A 276 -5.83 27.16 1.92
CA ALA A 276 -6.17 25.75 2.07
C ALA A 276 -5.99 25.29 3.52
N ALA A 277 -6.69 24.22 3.91
CA ALA A 277 -6.39 23.51 5.15
C ALA A 277 -5.17 22.62 4.91
N ILE A 278 -4.02 22.90 5.51
CA ILE A 278 -2.74 22.29 5.16
C ILE A 278 -2.56 21.01 5.99
N GLU A 279 -3.02 19.86 5.51
CA GLU A 279 -2.76 18.58 6.20
C GLU A 279 -1.33 18.12 5.91
N GLY A 280 -0.90 18.20 4.64
CA GLY A 280 0.46 17.90 4.21
C GLY A 280 0.87 18.70 2.97
N LEU A 281 2.19 18.91 2.83
CA LEU A 281 2.83 19.49 1.65
C LEU A 281 3.91 18.55 1.16
N ASP A 282 3.93 18.28 -0.14
CA ASP A 282 5.00 17.53 -0.79
C ASP A 282 5.66 18.42 -1.84
N ILE A 283 6.96 18.65 -1.67
CA ILE A 283 7.70 19.64 -2.44
C ILE A 283 8.98 18.99 -2.96
N ARG A 284 9.27 19.16 -4.25
CA ARG A 284 10.54 18.78 -4.85
C ARG A 284 11.19 19.96 -5.54
N ILE A 285 12.49 20.07 -5.35
CA ILE A 285 13.30 21.18 -5.86
C ILE A 285 14.50 20.61 -6.60
N GLU A 286 14.69 21.06 -7.82
CA GLU A 286 15.90 20.80 -8.60
C GLU A 286 16.76 22.06 -8.71
N PHE A 287 18.08 21.90 -8.61
CA PHE A 287 19.06 22.97 -8.71
C PHE A 287 20.42 22.43 -9.18
N ASP A 288 21.27 23.31 -9.73
CA ASP A 288 22.68 22.94 -10.00
C ASP A 288 23.52 23.04 -8.72
N GLU A 289 23.89 21.88 -8.18
CA GLU A 289 24.71 21.73 -6.98
C GLU A 289 26.14 22.30 -7.10
N ASN A 290 26.63 22.50 -8.32
CA ASN A 290 27.93 23.15 -8.54
C ASN A 290 27.85 24.68 -8.36
N ILE A 291 26.64 25.22 -8.23
CA ILE A 291 26.38 26.66 -8.09
C ILE A 291 25.72 26.98 -6.76
N LEU A 292 24.82 26.14 -6.28
CA LEU A 292 24.14 26.29 -5.00
C LEU A 292 24.37 25.05 -4.14
N ALA A 293 24.58 25.24 -2.85
CA ALA A 293 24.58 24.17 -1.86
C ALA A 293 23.43 24.43 -0.89
N LEU A 294 22.55 23.45 -0.67
CA LEU A 294 21.50 23.57 0.33
C LEU A 294 22.14 23.65 1.73
N GLU A 295 21.84 24.69 2.48
CA GLU A 295 22.34 24.90 3.84
C GLU A 295 21.27 24.53 4.88
N ASP A 296 20.04 25.03 4.74
CA ASP A 296 18.95 24.77 5.68
C ASP A 296 17.56 24.82 5.01
N VAL A 297 16.60 24.14 5.63
CA VAL A 297 15.17 24.27 5.32
C VAL A 297 14.42 24.35 6.63
N THR A 298 13.62 25.41 6.80
CA THR A 298 12.93 25.66 8.07
C THR A 298 11.50 26.12 7.88
N LEU A 299 10.64 25.77 8.83
CA LEU A 299 9.28 26.33 8.93
C LEU A 299 9.27 27.68 9.68
N ALA A 300 10.38 28.04 10.34
CA ALA A 300 10.47 29.25 11.14
C ALA A 300 10.35 30.51 10.26
N GLY A 301 9.51 31.46 10.68
CA GLY A 301 9.14 32.64 9.91
C GLY A 301 7.91 32.46 9.02
N GLY A 302 7.47 31.22 8.78
CA GLY A 302 6.28 30.91 7.99
C GLY A 302 4.99 30.77 8.81
N ILE A 303 3.87 30.54 8.13
CA ILE A 303 2.54 30.33 8.73
C ILE A 303 2.40 28.99 9.47
N LEU A 304 3.37 28.08 9.31
CA LEU A 304 3.42 26.77 9.97
C LEU A 304 4.35 26.77 11.19
N GLU A 305 5.03 27.88 11.47
CA GLU A 305 5.91 28.00 12.63
C GLU A 305 5.12 27.82 13.93
N ASN A 306 5.61 26.97 14.83
CA ASN A 306 4.99 26.67 16.13
C ASN A 306 3.59 26.02 16.07
N GLU A 307 3.12 25.61 14.90
CA GLU A 307 1.82 24.95 14.69
C GLU A 307 1.91 23.41 14.76
N ASN A 308 3.02 22.87 15.28
CA ASN A 308 3.28 21.43 15.41
C ASN A 308 3.24 20.67 14.08
N TYR A 309 3.90 21.21 13.05
CA TYR A 309 4.18 20.52 11.80
C TYR A 309 5.54 19.83 11.85
N GLY A 310 5.62 18.64 11.26
CA GLY A 310 6.88 17.95 11.00
C GLY A 310 7.37 18.29 9.59
N LEU A 311 8.68 18.46 9.45
CA LEU A 311 9.38 18.62 8.17
C LEU A 311 10.37 17.46 8.01
N GLN A 312 10.32 16.75 6.90
CA GLN A 312 11.34 15.81 6.46
C GLN A 312 12.07 16.39 5.25
N VAL A 313 13.39 16.26 5.22
CA VAL A 313 14.26 16.85 4.20
C VAL A 313 15.22 15.78 3.75
N ASN A 314 15.14 15.41 2.48
CA ASN A 314 16.08 14.48 1.87
C ASN A 314 16.87 15.16 0.75
N THR A 315 18.18 15.06 0.85
CA THR A 315 19.18 15.58 -0.11
C THR A 315 20.09 14.47 -0.63
N SER A 316 19.63 13.22 -0.62
CA SER A 316 20.45 12.06 -1.00
C SER A 316 20.83 12.04 -2.49
N ALA A 317 20.13 12.81 -3.32
CA ALA A 317 20.40 12.96 -4.74
C ALA A 317 20.97 14.35 -5.03
N ASP A 318 22.08 14.35 -5.73
CA ASP A 318 22.81 15.54 -6.17
C ASP A 318 21.88 16.47 -6.99
N GLY A 319 21.75 17.73 -6.56
CA GLY A 319 20.88 18.72 -7.20
C GLY A 319 19.36 18.48 -7.06
N ASP A 320 18.91 17.53 -6.24
CA ASP A 320 17.48 17.22 -6.00
C ASP A 320 17.18 17.22 -4.49
N VAL A 321 16.19 18.00 -4.06
CA VAL A 321 15.69 18.03 -2.68
C VAL A 321 14.25 17.56 -2.65
N SER A 322 13.97 16.56 -1.80
CA SER A 322 12.60 16.14 -1.48
C SER A 322 12.23 16.63 -0.07
N LEU A 323 11.14 17.38 0.01
CA LEU A 323 10.59 17.91 1.26
C LEU A 323 9.18 17.35 1.48
N THR A 324 8.92 16.85 2.68
CA THR A 324 7.57 16.45 3.10
C THR A 324 7.25 17.17 4.40
N VAL A 325 6.17 17.95 4.37
CA VAL A 325 5.61 18.63 5.54
C VAL A 325 4.32 17.94 5.94
N MET A 326 4.14 17.66 7.23
CA MET A 326 2.96 16.96 7.76
C MET A 326 2.46 17.65 9.03
N ALA A 327 1.14 17.85 9.16
CA ALA A 327 0.57 18.27 10.43
C ALA A 327 0.68 17.14 11.45
N ARG A 328 1.14 17.44 12.67
CA ARG A 328 1.10 16.52 13.83
C ARG A 328 0.11 16.98 14.90
N GLY A 329 -0.46 18.18 14.71
CA GLY A 329 -1.43 18.83 15.59
C GLY A 329 -2.72 19.22 14.86
N ASP A 330 -3.30 20.34 15.28
CA ASP A 330 -4.42 20.95 14.57
C ASP A 330 -3.98 21.42 13.16
N VAL A 331 -4.91 21.36 12.21
CA VAL A 331 -4.65 21.75 10.81
C VAL A 331 -4.76 23.26 10.68
N VAL A 332 -3.68 23.90 10.23
CA VAL A 332 -3.67 25.31 9.86
C VAL A 332 -4.44 25.49 8.55
N ALA A 333 -5.38 26.44 8.53
CA ALA A 333 -6.10 26.83 7.33
C ALA A 333 -5.71 28.26 6.93
N GLY A 334 -5.04 28.42 5.79
CA GLY A 334 -4.57 29.72 5.35
C GLY A 334 -3.72 29.69 4.08
N SER A 335 -3.17 30.85 3.76
CA SER A 335 -2.20 31.10 2.70
C SER A 335 -1.07 31.96 3.25
N GLY A 336 0.12 31.87 2.65
CA GLY A 336 1.32 32.57 3.12
C GLY A 336 2.60 31.73 2.95
N GLU A 337 3.70 32.25 3.48
CA GLU A 337 4.99 31.56 3.45
C GLU A 337 4.90 30.29 4.30
N VAL A 338 5.13 29.12 3.70
CA VAL A 338 5.00 27.82 4.36
C VAL A 338 6.33 27.28 4.86
N LEU A 339 7.43 27.63 4.20
CA LEU A 339 8.80 27.30 4.62
C LEU A 339 9.80 28.27 4.00
N LEU A 340 11.01 28.31 4.54
CA LEU A 340 12.15 29.06 4.03
C LEU A 340 13.28 28.09 3.70
N ILE A 341 14.00 28.37 2.62
CA ILE A 341 15.11 27.56 2.12
C ILE A 341 16.35 28.42 2.01
N ASP A 342 17.42 28.01 2.65
CA ASP A 342 18.70 28.68 2.61
C ASP A 342 19.68 27.92 1.72
N PHE A 343 20.19 28.60 0.69
CA PHE A 343 21.25 28.10 -0.18
C PHE A 343 22.52 28.92 -0.01
N HIS A 344 23.65 28.24 0.19
CA HIS A 344 24.96 28.87 -0.01
C HIS A 344 25.31 28.91 -1.49
N VAL A 345 25.69 30.10 -1.98
CA VAL A 345 26.13 30.28 -3.36
C VAL A 345 27.59 29.87 -3.49
N VAL A 346 27.86 28.68 -4.06
CA VAL A 346 29.21 28.11 -4.21
C VAL A 346 29.81 28.33 -5.61
N GLY A 347 28.96 28.65 -6.59
CA GLY A 347 29.36 28.91 -7.97
C GLY A 347 30.35 30.07 -8.10
N GLN A 348 31.25 29.98 -9.08
CA GLN A 348 32.24 31.02 -9.39
C GLN A 348 31.72 31.96 -10.48
N THR A 349 32.01 33.26 -10.34
CA THR A 349 31.62 34.26 -11.33
C THR A 349 32.39 34.11 -12.65
N PRO A 350 31.73 34.24 -13.83
CA PRO A 350 30.28 34.28 -14.03
C PRO A 350 29.70 32.86 -14.16
N SER A 351 28.63 32.59 -13.44
CA SER A 351 27.85 31.35 -13.57
C SER A 351 26.37 31.63 -13.44
N THR A 352 25.54 30.79 -14.05
CA THR A 352 24.07 30.87 -13.94
C THR A 352 23.52 29.51 -13.56
N SER A 353 22.53 29.48 -12.68
CA SER A 353 21.79 28.27 -12.29
C SER A 353 20.29 28.53 -12.40
N THR A 354 19.51 27.47 -12.46
CA THR A 354 18.06 27.55 -12.27
C THR A 354 17.69 26.70 -11.06
N VAL A 355 16.93 27.28 -10.14
CA VAL A 355 16.25 26.56 -9.07
C VAL A 355 14.80 26.42 -9.47
N SER A 356 14.26 25.20 -9.50
CA SER A 356 12.89 24.94 -9.93
C SER A 356 12.15 24.04 -8.96
N LEU A 357 10.86 24.31 -8.77
CA LEU A 357 9.94 23.38 -8.16
C LEU A 357 9.49 22.36 -9.21
N THR A 358 9.75 21.09 -8.98
CA THR A 358 9.24 19.98 -9.80
C THR A 358 8.02 19.32 -9.18
N THR A 359 7.75 19.59 -7.91
CA THR A 359 6.49 19.25 -7.22
C THR A 359 6.19 20.33 -6.18
N PHE A 360 4.94 20.76 -6.10
CA PHE A 360 4.44 21.64 -5.04
C PHE A 360 2.97 21.33 -4.79
N ASP A 361 2.73 20.24 -4.06
CA ASP A 361 1.38 19.72 -3.83
C ASP A 361 0.96 20.01 -2.39
N CYS A 362 -0.33 20.32 -2.21
CA CYS A 362 -0.96 20.48 -0.91
C CYS A 362 -2.17 19.54 -0.85
N ASN A 363 -2.19 18.66 0.14
CA ASN A 363 -3.21 17.62 0.27
C ASN A 363 -3.43 16.82 -1.03
N GLU A 364 -2.34 16.31 -1.61
CA GLU A 364 -2.35 15.41 -2.79
C GLU A 364 -2.79 16.05 -4.11
N ALA A 365 -2.98 17.36 -4.12
CA ALA A 365 -3.31 18.13 -5.30
C ALA A 365 -2.25 19.21 -5.58
N PRO A 366 -1.96 19.50 -6.86
CA PRO A 366 -1.12 20.62 -7.24
C PRO A 366 -1.56 21.94 -6.58
N ALA A 367 -0.62 22.66 -6.00
CA ALA A 367 -0.89 23.89 -5.28
C ALA A 367 -0.45 25.15 -6.04
N SER A 368 -1.23 26.23 -5.91
CA SER A 368 -0.85 27.57 -6.35
C SER A 368 0.10 28.19 -5.33
N GLY A 369 1.27 28.59 -5.80
CA GLY A 369 2.34 29.16 -4.99
C GLY A 369 3.67 29.06 -5.69
N GLY A 370 4.75 29.10 -4.92
CA GLY A 370 6.12 28.90 -5.40
C GLY A 370 7.15 29.62 -4.55
N PHE A 371 8.33 29.91 -5.10
CA PHE A 371 9.30 30.79 -4.47
C PHE A 371 8.78 32.23 -4.43
N SER A 372 8.81 32.85 -3.24
CA SER A 372 8.44 34.24 -3.01
C SER A 372 9.61 35.17 -3.35
N LEU A 373 9.41 36.08 -4.30
CA LEU A 373 10.40 37.11 -4.65
C LEU A 373 9.69 38.42 -5.01
N ASN A 374 10.08 39.53 -4.38
CA ASN A 374 9.54 40.88 -4.66
C ASN A 374 8.00 40.99 -4.66
N GLY A 375 7.32 40.16 -3.85
CA GLY A 375 5.86 40.12 -3.74
C GLY A 375 5.15 39.32 -4.84
N GLY A 376 5.89 38.59 -5.69
CA GLY A 376 5.36 37.58 -6.61
C GLY A 376 5.77 36.17 -6.19
N SER A 377 5.09 35.17 -6.75
CA SER A 377 5.40 33.74 -6.60
C SER A 377 5.88 33.15 -7.93
N TYR A 378 6.92 32.32 -7.88
CA TYR A 378 7.62 31.80 -9.07
C TYR A 378 7.89 30.31 -8.92
N GLN A 379 7.73 29.55 -9.99
CA GLN A 379 8.02 28.11 -9.98
C GLN A 379 9.50 27.84 -10.28
N SER A 380 10.15 28.78 -10.98
CA SER A 380 11.59 28.73 -11.25
C SER A 380 12.23 30.08 -10.99
N LEU A 381 13.44 30.06 -10.46
CA LEU A 381 14.29 31.24 -10.31
C LEU A 381 15.60 31.01 -11.05
N ARG A 382 15.93 31.92 -11.95
CA ARG A 382 17.22 31.94 -12.62
C ARG A 382 18.20 32.76 -11.78
N LEU A 383 19.17 32.08 -11.18
CA LEU A 383 20.25 32.70 -10.43
C LEU A 383 21.37 33.13 -11.37
N GLU A 384 21.77 34.40 -11.29
CA GLU A 384 22.99 34.92 -11.91
C GLU A 384 24.02 35.29 -10.84
N VAL A 385 25.18 34.61 -10.86
CA VAL A 385 26.28 34.86 -9.93
C VAL A 385 27.20 35.93 -10.52
N ASN A 386 27.14 37.13 -9.94
CA ASN A 386 27.85 38.32 -10.42
C ASN A 386 29.11 38.61 -9.57
N PRO A 387 30.10 39.35 -10.12
CA PRO A 387 31.24 39.79 -9.34
C PRO A 387 30.79 40.87 -8.35
N HIS A 388 31.43 40.96 -7.18
CA HIS A 388 31.27 42.12 -6.29
C HIS A 388 31.50 43.41 -7.09
N ILE A 389 30.51 44.30 -7.11
CA ILE A 389 30.58 45.63 -7.72
C ILE A 389 31.37 46.59 -6.83
#